data_AF-A0A3P7IEN7-F1
#
_entry.id   AF-A0A3P7IEN7-F1
#
_cell.length_a   1.000
_cell.length_b   1.000
_cell.length_c   1.000
_cell.angle_alpha   90.00
_cell.angle_beta   90.00
_cell.angle_gamma   90.00
#
_symmetry.space_group_name_H-M   'P 1'
#
loop_
_entity.id
_entity.type
_entity.pdbx_description
1 polymer ?
#
loop_
_entity_poly.entity_id
_entity_poly.type
_entity_poly.pdbx_seq_one_letter_code
_entity_poly.pdbx_strand_id
1 'polypeptide(L)'
;MRYLPSFFLREKFSILRLNKDLDALHVSSDASFLPTLTRSIFDRYLSTYPSEELEYLHAQCSIILHRFYESKRHVKKQIHSGGLQELKRDVQARLLTVETYGGETFLSEDVAISILQETKNAFNRASQLCERSEVPKQSENILDILLKYLYSEHLDYAVELAIAGISLAEPKVSPPAYFFSVVSQNTTIVLLLMKQYEDSVLPLIKGSVVEQCVAKKWSSSLRSLEQKINMGLERQLNAIVGYVRFVLSSEQKKADFRPDNQQINLAASANTLFFSLVNKWCASSAHRQLQWREDVMEEI
;
A
#
# COMPACT_ATOMS: atom_id res chain seq x y z
N MET A 1 -27.88 12.37 -3.27
CA MET A 1 -27.42 12.06 -1.89
C MET A 1 -25.91 12.29 -1.74
N ARG A 2 -25.41 13.54 -1.85
CA ARG A 2 -23.97 13.86 -1.75
C ARG A 2 -23.55 14.60 -0.47
N TYR A 3 -24.48 14.78 0.48
CA TYR A 3 -24.27 15.67 1.63
C TYR A 3 -24.39 15.01 3.00
N LEU A 4 -24.74 13.71 3.10
CA LEU A 4 -24.99 13.10 4.41
C LEU A 4 -23.78 13.18 5.38
N PRO A 5 -22.55 12.78 5.02
CA PRO A 5 -21.46 12.72 6.00
C PRO A 5 -21.00 14.10 6.48
N SER A 6 -20.96 15.09 5.59
CA SER A 6 -20.57 16.46 5.89
C SER A 6 -21.68 17.23 6.62
N PHE A 7 -22.94 16.92 6.35
CA PHE A 7 -24.09 17.49 7.06
C PHE A 7 -24.18 16.93 8.50
N PHE A 8 -24.13 15.61 8.68
CA PHE A 8 -24.21 14.98 10.01
C PHE A 8 -23.04 15.35 10.93
N LEU A 9 -21.81 15.40 10.40
CA LEU A 9 -20.66 15.90 11.16
C LEU A 9 -20.83 17.37 11.55
N ARG A 10 -21.20 18.24 10.60
CA ARG A 10 -21.31 19.68 10.86
C ARG A 10 -22.42 19.96 11.87
N GLU A 11 -23.55 19.30 11.76
CA GLU A 11 -24.72 19.54 12.61
C GLU A 11 -24.53 18.95 14.01
N LYS A 12 -24.07 17.68 14.13
CA LYS A 12 -23.80 17.09 15.45
C LYS A 12 -22.59 17.71 16.14
N PHE A 13 -21.52 18.10 15.43
CA PHE A 13 -20.40 18.81 16.04
C PHE A 13 -20.81 20.22 16.50
N SER A 14 -21.64 20.92 15.72
CA SER A 14 -22.20 22.21 16.14
C SER A 14 -23.08 22.06 17.38
N ILE A 15 -23.85 20.97 17.49
CA ILE A 15 -24.75 20.73 18.63
C ILE A 15 -24.01 20.19 19.86
N LEU A 16 -22.97 19.37 19.71
CA LEU A 16 -22.11 18.96 20.82
C LEU A 16 -21.28 20.13 21.36
N ARG A 17 -20.82 21.02 20.47
CA ARG A 17 -20.20 22.28 20.85
C ARG A 17 -21.21 23.20 21.55
N LEU A 18 -22.42 23.33 20.99
CA LEU A 18 -23.52 24.07 21.62
C LEU A 18 -23.88 23.49 22.99
N ASN A 19 -23.91 22.17 23.17
CA ASN A 19 -24.15 21.53 24.46
C ASN A 19 -23.06 21.86 25.47
N LYS A 20 -21.78 21.83 25.07
CA LYS A 20 -20.68 22.27 25.94
C LYS A 20 -20.80 23.75 26.31
N ASP A 21 -21.19 24.58 25.34
CA ASP A 21 -21.37 26.02 25.56
C ASP A 21 -22.61 26.28 26.46
N LEU A 22 -23.68 25.49 26.33
CA LEU A 22 -24.91 25.57 27.16
C LEU A 22 -24.70 24.99 28.57
N ASP A 23 -23.90 23.94 28.72
CA ASP A 23 -23.46 23.41 30.01
C ASP A 23 -22.60 24.44 30.76
N ALA A 24 -21.70 25.13 30.04
CA ALA A 24 -20.91 26.22 30.60
C ALA A 24 -21.75 27.44 31.03
N LEU A 25 -22.94 27.59 30.45
CA LEU A 25 -23.92 28.63 30.78
C LEU A 25 -24.88 28.21 31.91
N HIS A 26 -24.74 27.01 32.51
CA HIS A 26 -25.62 26.48 33.56
C HIS A 26 -27.13 26.60 33.24
N VAL A 27 -27.50 26.38 31.98
CA VAL A 27 -28.89 26.59 31.47
C VAL A 27 -29.89 25.62 32.08
N SER A 28 -29.44 24.49 32.63
CA SER A 28 -30.24 23.49 33.33
C SER A 28 -29.52 23.05 34.61
N SER A 29 -30.27 22.86 35.69
CA SER A 29 -29.77 22.25 36.94
C SER A 29 -29.63 20.72 36.84
N ASP A 30 -30.23 20.10 35.82
CA ASP A 30 -30.11 18.66 35.53
C ASP A 30 -29.08 18.44 34.41
N ALA A 31 -27.96 17.81 34.78
CA ALA A 31 -26.85 17.46 33.89
C ALA A 31 -27.24 16.40 32.83
N SER A 32 -28.38 15.73 33.00
CA SER A 32 -28.87 14.71 32.05
C SER A 32 -29.82 15.28 30.98
N PHE A 33 -30.26 16.53 31.13
CA PHE A 33 -31.24 17.15 30.23
C PHE A 33 -30.73 17.30 28.79
N LEU A 34 -29.56 17.94 28.61
CA LEU A 34 -28.97 18.16 27.28
C LEU A 34 -28.58 16.84 26.58
N PRO A 35 -27.95 15.85 27.26
CA PRO A 35 -27.73 14.52 26.70
C PRO A 35 -29.03 13.83 26.25
N THR A 36 -30.08 13.88 27.07
CA THR A 36 -31.37 13.25 26.76
C THR A 36 -32.05 13.91 25.56
N LEU A 37 -32.06 15.25 25.50
CA LEU A 37 -32.61 16.01 24.37
C LEU A 37 -31.85 15.71 23.08
N THR A 38 -30.51 15.73 23.16
CA THR A 38 -29.64 15.41 22.02
C THR A 38 -29.89 13.99 21.53
N ARG A 39 -30.00 13.03 22.45
CA ARG A 39 -30.34 11.65 22.11
C ARG A 39 -31.71 11.60 21.44
N SER A 40 -32.75 12.22 22.00
CA SER A 40 -34.10 12.22 21.42
C SER A 40 -34.17 12.79 20.00
N ILE A 41 -33.33 13.78 19.66
CA ILE A 41 -33.31 14.39 18.31
C ILE A 41 -32.52 13.52 17.32
N PHE A 42 -31.42 12.91 17.78
CA PHE A 42 -30.47 12.22 16.90
C PHE A 42 -30.59 10.70 16.88
N ASP A 43 -31.34 10.07 17.80
CA ASP A 43 -31.38 8.61 17.98
C ASP A 43 -31.67 7.88 16.66
N ARG A 44 -32.68 8.36 15.91
CA ARG A 44 -33.06 7.79 14.61
C ARG A 44 -31.91 7.84 13.60
N TYR A 45 -31.14 8.91 13.57
CA TYR A 45 -30.01 9.08 12.66
C TYR A 45 -28.76 8.32 13.11
N LEU A 46 -28.50 8.27 14.42
CA LEU A 46 -27.35 7.54 14.97
C LEU A 46 -27.55 6.02 14.86
N SER A 47 -28.79 5.56 14.87
CA SER A 47 -29.10 4.13 14.69
C SER A 47 -28.75 3.59 13.31
N THR A 48 -28.86 4.41 12.24
CA THR A 48 -28.51 3.99 10.86
C THR A 48 -27.09 4.37 10.46
N TYR A 49 -26.46 5.29 11.19
CA TYR A 49 -25.12 5.81 10.90
C TYR A 49 -24.05 4.72 10.63
N PRO A 50 -23.90 3.65 11.45
CA PRO A 50 -22.83 2.67 11.22
C PRO A 50 -22.90 2.02 9.83
N SER A 51 -24.11 1.75 9.32
CA SER A 51 -24.31 1.17 7.99
C SER A 51 -24.04 2.19 6.89
N GLU A 52 -24.62 3.39 7.02
CA GLU A 52 -24.47 4.47 6.04
C GLU A 52 -23.00 4.90 5.87
N GLU A 53 -22.25 4.92 6.97
CA GLU A 53 -20.82 5.24 6.98
C GLU A 53 -20.00 4.23 6.18
N LEU A 54 -20.27 2.93 6.34
CA LEU A 54 -19.56 1.88 5.61
C LEU A 54 -19.90 1.91 4.12
N GLU A 55 -21.17 2.14 3.77
CA GLU A 55 -21.61 2.29 2.38
C GLU A 55 -20.94 3.51 1.72
N TYR A 56 -20.92 4.64 2.41
CA TYR A 56 -20.23 5.84 1.94
C TYR A 56 -18.73 5.60 1.73
N LEU A 57 -18.06 5.01 2.71
CA LEU A 57 -16.61 4.77 2.64
C LEU A 57 -16.27 3.79 1.50
N HIS A 58 -17.06 2.72 1.34
CA HIS A 58 -16.95 1.81 0.19
C HIS A 58 -17.06 2.56 -1.14
N ALA A 59 -18.07 3.41 -1.30
CA ALA A 59 -18.28 4.16 -2.52
C ALA A 59 -17.13 5.12 -2.80
N GLN A 60 -16.63 5.86 -1.81
CA GLN A 60 -15.52 6.79 -1.99
C GLN A 60 -14.22 6.07 -2.37
N CYS A 61 -13.82 5.03 -1.64
CA CYS A 61 -12.62 4.27 -1.95
C CYS A 61 -12.71 3.63 -3.34
N SER A 62 -13.89 3.13 -3.72
CA SER A 62 -14.11 2.58 -5.06
C SER A 62 -13.96 3.63 -6.16
N ILE A 63 -14.45 4.85 -5.96
CA ILE A 63 -14.31 5.96 -6.93
C ILE A 63 -12.85 6.36 -7.08
N ILE A 64 -12.12 6.46 -5.97
CA ILE A 64 -10.69 6.82 -5.97
C ILE A 64 -9.90 5.81 -6.81
N LEU A 65 -10.08 4.50 -6.55
CA LEU A 65 -9.38 3.47 -7.33
C LEU A 65 -9.83 3.42 -8.79
N HIS A 66 -11.14 3.53 -9.06
CA HIS A 66 -11.65 3.52 -10.43
C HIS A 66 -11.00 4.64 -11.25
N ARG A 67 -11.00 5.88 -10.73
CA ARG A 67 -10.38 7.03 -11.40
C ARG A 67 -8.88 6.80 -11.65
N PHE A 68 -8.18 6.19 -10.70
CA PHE A 68 -6.77 5.86 -10.86
C PHE A 68 -6.55 4.85 -12.00
N TYR A 69 -7.22 3.70 -11.98
CA TYR A 69 -7.02 2.68 -13.00
C TYR A 69 -7.52 3.12 -14.39
N GLU A 70 -8.59 3.92 -14.44
CA GLU A 70 -9.06 4.55 -15.68
C GLU A 70 -7.99 5.52 -16.25
N SER A 71 -7.37 6.35 -15.41
CA SER A 71 -6.28 7.25 -15.83
C SER A 71 -5.06 6.50 -16.39
N LYS A 72 -4.83 5.27 -15.92
CA LYS A 72 -3.78 4.36 -16.38
C LYS A 72 -4.22 3.49 -17.57
N ARG A 73 -5.46 3.64 -18.04
CA ARG A 73 -6.09 2.79 -19.09
C ARG A 73 -5.97 1.30 -18.78
N HIS A 74 -6.09 0.95 -17.51
CA HIS A 74 -5.86 -0.40 -17.02
C HIS A 74 -7.13 -1.03 -16.50
N VAL A 75 -7.42 -2.24 -16.97
CA VAL A 75 -8.51 -3.06 -16.47
C VAL A 75 -7.89 -4.17 -15.62
N LYS A 76 -8.27 -4.22 -14.34
CA LYS A 76 -7.77 -5.23 -13.41
C LYS A 76 -7.99 -6.64 -13.97
N LYS A 77 -6.91 -7.42 -14.04
CA LYS A 77 -6.97 -8.83 -14.41
C LYS A 77 -7.24 -9.66 -13.17
N GLN A 78 -8.04 -10.70 -13.30
CA GLN A 78 -8.20 -11.71 -12.24
C GLN A 78 -6.91 -12.55 -12.17
N ILE A 79 -6.00 -12.19 -11.28
CA ILE A 79 -4.75 -12.93 -11.03
C ILE A 79 -5.09 -14.06 -10.04
N HIS A 80 -5.36 -15.27 -10.55
CA HIS A 80 -5.65 -16.42 -9.71
C HIS A 80 -4.35 -17.08 -9.22
N SER A 81 -4.07 -16.98 -7.93
CA SER A 81 -2.94 -17.59 -7.23
C SER A 81 -3.25 -19.03 -6.78
N GLY A 82 -3.61 -19.91 -7.73
CA GLY A 82 -3.74 -21.36 -7.49
C GLY A 82 -2.56 -22.13 -8.10
N GLY A 83 -2.12 -23.24 -7.48
CA GLY A 83 -0.88 -23.94 -7.85
C GLY A 83 -0.73 -24.33 -9.33
N LEU A 84 -1.82 -24.64 -10.03
CA LEU A 84 -1.77 -24.91 -11.48
C LEU A 84 -1.60 -23.63 -12.33
N GLN A 85 -2.18 -22.50 -11.89
CA GLN A 85 -2.00 -21.21 -12.55
C GLN A 85 -0.62 -20.62 -12.27
N GLU A 86 -0.04 -20.91 -11.11
CA GLU A 86 1.35 -20.54 -10.80
C GLU A 86 2.33 -21.25 -11.72
N LEU A 87 2.15 -22.56 -11.94
CA LEU A 87 2.93 -23.31 -12.93
C LEU A 87 2.74 -22.74 -14.35
N LYS A 88 1.49 -22.43 -14.75
CA LYS A 88 1.21 -21.82 -16.05
C LYS A 88 1.87 -20.45 -16.19
N ARG A 89 1.89 -19.64 -15.14
CA ARG A 89 2.56 -18.33 -15.08
C ARG A 89 4.06 -18.49 -15.22
N ASP A 90 4.65 -19.45 -14.53
CA ASP A 90 6.10 -19.68 -14.59
C ASP A 90 6.52 -20.25 -15.96
N VAL A 91 5.69 -21.10 -16.56
CA VAL A 91 5.86 -21.55 -17.96
C VAL A 91 5.75 -20.36 -18.92
N GLN A 92 4.75 -19.49 -18.76
CA GLN A 92 4.56 -18.30 -19.59
C GLN A 92 5.72 -17.30 -19.44
N ALA A 93 6.20 -17.06 -18.22
CA ALA A 93 7.36 -16.22 -17.95
C ALA A 93 8.67 -16.79 -18.50
N ARG A 94 8.73 -18.10 -18.80
CA ARG A 94 9.86 -18.76 -19.47
C ARG A 94 9.73 -18.83 -21.00
N LEU A 95 8.52 -18.86 -21.54
CA LEU A 95 8.26 -19.16 -22.97
C LEU A 95 7.75 -17.97 -23.80
N LEU A 96 7.19 -16.92 -23.21
CA LEU A 96 6.50 -15.84 -23.93
C LEU A 96 7.01 -14.43 -23.56
N THR A 97 6.70 -13.46 -24.43
CA THR A 97 6.86 -12.03 -24.14
C THR A 97 5.96 -11.65 -22.97
N VAL A 98 6.58 -11.27 -21.86
CA VAL A 98 5.86 -10.80 -20.67
C VAL A 98 5.27 -9.42 -20.94
N GLU A 99 4.01 -9.19 -20.54
CA GLU A 99 3.39 -7.86 -20.62
C GLU A 99 4.01 -6.94 -19.57
N THR A 100 4.85 -5.99 -20.00
CA THR A 100 5.55 -5.08 -19.08
C THR A 100 4.82 -3.76 -18.86
N TYR A 101 3.65 -3.53 -19.48
CA TYR A 101 2.84 -2.28 -19.37
C TYR A 101 3.67 -0.99 -19.46
N GLY A 102 4.76 -0.99 -20.24
CA GLY A 102 5.66 0.15 -20.35
C GLY A 102 6.47 0.50 -19.08
N GLY A 103 6.55 -0.40 -18.10
CA GLY A 103 7.23 -0.17 -16.82
C GLY A 103 6.38 0.54 -15.76
N GLU A 104 5.07 0.67 -15.99
CA GLU A 104 4.14 1.24 -15.03
C GLU A 104 4.05 0.35 -13.77
N THR A 105 4.21 0.96 -12.59
CA THR A 105 4.19 0.23 -11.31
C THR A 105 2.78 -0.04 -10.82
N PHE A 106 1.79 0.70 -11.32
CA PHE A 106 0.40 0.71 -10.83
C PHE A 106 0.27 1.03 -9.34
N LEU A 107 1.32 1.60 -8.74
CA LEU A 107 1.34 2.11 -7.39
C LEU A 107 1.27 3.64 -7.44
N SER A 108 0.52 4.22 -6.52
CA SER A 108 0.38 5.67 -6.38
C SER A 108 0.23 6.02 -4.90
N GLU A 109 1.14 6.86 -4.43
CA GLU A 109 1.13 7.41 -3.08
C GLU A 109 -0.06 8.36 -2.89
N ASP A 110 -0.42 9.17 -3.88
CA ASP A 110 -1.59 10.06 -3.83
C ASP A 110 -2.90 9.29 -3.62
N VAL A 111 -3.05 8.16 -4.31
CA VAL A 111 -4.21 7.25 -4.14
C VAL A 111 -4.23 6.69 -2.73
N ALA A 112 -3.06 6.25 -2.23
CA ALA A 112 -2.94 5.74 -0.87
C ALA A 112 -3.29 6.80 0.17
N ILE A 113 -2.73 8.00 0.06
CA ILE A 113 -3.02 9.14 0.93
C ILE A 113 -4.52 9.47 0.91
N SER A 114 -5.14 9.49 -0.27
CA SER A 114 -6.58 9.76 -0.39
C SER A 114 -7.43 8.73 0.37
N ILE A 115 -7.14 7.43 0.19
CA ILE A 115 -7.86 6.35 0.89
C ILE A 115 -7.59 6.40 2.40
N LEU A 116 -6.34 6.63 2.81
CA LEU A 116 -5.97 6.76 4.22
C LEU A 116 -6.69 7.94 4.87
N GLN A 117 -6.80 9.08 4.18
CA GLN A 117 -7.54 10.25 4.67
C GLN A 117 -9.03 9.97 4.84
N GLU A 118 -9.69 9.37 3.84
CA GLU A 118 -11.12 9.01 3.95
C GLU A 118 -11.37 8.05 5.12
N THR A 119 -10.49 7.06 5.29
CA THR A 119 -10.59 6.08 6.38
C THR A 119 -10.28 6.71 7.74
N LYS A 120 -9.28 7.60 7.84
CA LYS A 120 -8.97 8.37 9.06
C LYS A 120 -10.16 9.20 9.50
N ASN A 121 -10.82 9.86 8.55
CA ASN A 121 -12.03 10.63 8.82
C ASN A 121 -13.17 9.72 9.29
N ALA A 122 -13.31 8.52 8.72
CA ALA A 122 -14.29 7.53 9.17
C ALA A 122 -14.03 7.06 10.61
N PHE A 123 -12.78 6.75 10.98
CA PHE A 123 -12.42 6.42 12.37
C PHE A 123 -12.76 7.55 13.34
N ASN A 124 -12.42 8.79 12.97
CA ASN A 124 -12.74 9.98 13.77
C ASN A 124 -14.25 10.20 13.92
N ARG A 125 -15.03 9.92 12.89
CA ARG A 125 -16.49 9.98 12.97
C ARG A 125 -17.04 8.86 13.83
N ALA A 126 -16.58 7.62 13.64
CA ALA A 126 -17.04 6.46 14.40
C ALA A 126 -16.86 6.66 15.91
N SER A 127 -15.71 7.20 16.35
CA SER A 127 -15.45 7.45 17.77
C SER A 127 -16.36 8.52 18.41
N GLN A 128 -16.94 9.42 17.60
CA GLN A 128 -17.83 10.50 18.04
C GLN A 128 -19.32 10.17 17.86
N LEU A 129 -19.63 9.36 16.85
CA LEU A 129 -21.00 9.14 16.38
C LEU A 129 -21.59 7.82 16.86
N CYS A 130 -20.79 6.76 16.97
CA CYS A 130 -21.25 5.47 17.47
C CYS A 130 -21.37 5.44 18.99
N GLU A 131 -22.16 4.48 19.51
CA GLU A 131 -22.13 4.16 20.93
C GLU A 131 -20.76 3.58 21.33
N ARG A 132 -20.30 3.86 22.56
CA ARG A 132 -18.97 3.44 23.03
C ARG A 132 -18.75 1.92 22.94
N SER A 133 -19.80 1.14 23.15
CA SER A 133 -19.80 -0.32 23.02
C SER A 133 -19.62 -0.80 21.58
N GLU A 134 -20.06 -0.01 20.60
CA GLU A 134 -20.03 -0.36 19.18
C GLU A 134 -18.79 0.15 18.45
N VAL A 135 -18.11 1.19 18.97
CA VAL A 135 -16.89 1.77 18.39
C VAL A 135 -15.84 0.73 18.00
N PRO A 136 -15.50 -0.27 18.84
CA PRO A 136 -14.48 -1.25 18.46
C PRO A 136 -14.91 -2.08 17.25
N LYS A 137 -16.17 -2.52 17.20
CA LYS A 137 -16.69 -3.32 16.09
C LYS A 137 -16.79 -2.50 14.81
N GLN A 138 -17.22 -1.25 14.91
CA GLN A 138 -17.26 -0.35 13.77
C GLN A 138 -15.85 -0.05 13.24
N SER A 139 -14.87 0.09 14.13
CA SER A 139 -13.46 0.29 13.75
C SER A 139 -12.89 -0.92 13.02
N GLU A 140 -13.24 -2.15 13.45
CA GLU A 140 -12.91 -3.36 12.68
C GLU A 140 -13.50 -3.30 11.26
N ASN A 141 -14.78 -2.94 11.11
CA ASN A 141 -15.42 -2.86 9.80
C ASN A 141 -14.76 -1.80 8.88
N ILE A 142 -14.41 -0.63 9.43
CA ILE A 142 -13.70 0.41 8.68
C ILE A 142 -12.30 -0.06 8.27
N LEU A 143 -11.58 -0.78 9.15
CA LEU A 143 -10.29 -1.37 8.80
C LEU A 143 -10.43 -2.41 7.67
N ASP A 144 -11.49 -3.21 7.66
CA ASP A 144 -11.73 -4.19 6.61
C ASP A 144 -11.93 -3.50 5.24
N ILE A 145 -12.57 -2.34 5.21
CA ILE A 145 -12.67 -1.51 4.01
C ILE A 145 -11.29 -0.99 3.57
N LEU A 146 -10.49 -0.49 4.52
CA LEU A 146 -9.12 -0.03 4.25
C LEU A 146 -8.26 -1.17 3.66
N LEU A 147 -8.30 -2.35 4.26
CA LEU A 147 -7.55 -3.51 3.80
C LEU A 147 -8.05 -4.02 2.44
N LYS A 148 -9.35 -3.94 2.18
CA LYS A 148 -9.89 -4.28 0.87
C LYS A 148 -9.34 -3.35 -0.22
N TYR A 149 -9.49 -2.04 -0.05
CA TYR A 149 -9.18 -1.09 -1.14
C TYR A 149 -7.70 -0.74 -1.24
N LEU A 150 -7.04 -0.41 -0.12
CA LEU A 150 -5.64 -0.01 -0.15
C LEU A 150 -4.71 -1.23 -0.24
N TYR A 151 -4.94 -2.25 0.58
CA TYR A 151 -4.08 -3.43 0.59
C TYR A 151 -4.38 -4.36 -0.60
N SER A 152 -5.55 -4.99 -0.66
CA SER A 152 -5.81 -6.04 -1.65
C SER A 152 -5.95 -5.48 -3.07
N GLU A 153 -6.72 -4.41 -3.21
CA GLU A 153 -7.08 -3.90 -4.53
C GLU A 153 -6.04 -2.96 -5.15
N HIS A 154 -5.10 -2.43 -4.38
CA HIS A 154 -4.07 -1.50 -4.88
C HIS A 154 -2.66 -2.07 -4.70
N LEU A 155 -2.19 -2.26 -3.45
CA LEU A 155 -0.84 -2.74 -3.19
C LEU A 155 -0.61 -4.17 -3.69
N ASP A 156 -1.42 -5.11 -3.21
CA ASP A 156 -1.25 -6.53 -3.47
C ASP A 156 -1.39 -6.84 -4.97
N TYR A 157 -2.42 -6.26 -5.60
CA TYR A 157 -2.63 -6.34 -7.04
C TYR A 157 -1.44 -5.81 -7.85
N ALA A 158 -0.91 -4.62 -7.51
CA ALA A 158 0.20 -4.03 -8.24
C ALA A 158 1.49 -4.84 -8.08
N VAL A 159 1.76 -5.35 -6.87
CA VAL A 159 2.92 -6.22 -6.60
C VAL A 159 2.80 -7.54 -7.36
N GLU A 160 1.64 -8.18 -7.38
CA GLU A 160 1.42 -9.41 -8.15
C GLU A 160 1.62 -9.21 -9.65
N LEU A 161 1.10 -8.10 -10.18
CA LEU A 161 1.28 -7.73 -11.58
C LEU A 161 2.75 -7.47 -11.90
N ALA A 162 3.45 -6.75 -11.00
CA ALA A 162 4.87 -6.50 -11.13
C ALA A 162 5.70 -7.79 -11.11
N ILE A 163 5.38 -8.76 -10.25
CA ILE A 163 6.08 -10.05 -10.23
C ILE A 163 5.84 -10.83 -11.52
N ALA A 164 4.60 -10.82 -12.02
CA ALA A 164 4.25 -11.46 -13.29
C ALA A 164 4.99 -10.83 -14.49
N GLY A 165 5.36 -9.55 -14.37
CA GLY A 165 6.15 -8.79 -15.34
C GLY A 165 7.62 -9.22 -15.49
N ILE A 166 8.15 -10.02 -14.56
CA ILE A 166 9.56 -10.45 -14.56
C ILE A 166 9.71 -11.73 -15.39
N SER A 167 10.47 -11.65 -16.48
CA SER A 167 10.83 -12.82 -17.29
C SER A 167 11.75 -13.77 -16.51
N LEU A 168 11.47 -15.07 -16.61
CA LEU A 168 12.28 -16.14 -16.05
C LEU A 168 13.21 -16.79 -17.10
N ALA A 169 13.12 -16.38 -18.36
CA ALA A 169 14.03 -16.81 -19.40
C ALA A 169 15.43 -16.20 -19.20
N GLU A 170 16.47 -16.89 -19.65
CA GLU A 170 17.83 -16.34 -19.62
C GLU A 170 17.89 -15.02 -20.42
N PRO A 171 18.17 -13.89 -19.75
CA PRO A 171 18.14 -12.60 -20.41
C PRO A 171 19.34 -12.46 -21.34
N LYS A 172 19.07 -12.30 -22.64
CA LYS A 172 20.06 -11.89 -23.65
C LYS A 172 20.24 -10.36 -23.72
N VAL A 173 19.37 -9.63 -23.02
CA VAL A 173 19.33 -8.18 -22.94
C VAL A 173 19.20 -7.81 -21.46
N SER A 174 19.76 -6.66 -21.07
CA SER A 174 19.74 -6.21 -19.67
C SER A 174 18.31 -6.19 -19.11
N PRO A 175 18.04 -6.89 -17.99
CA PRO A 175 16.71 -6.94 -17.41
C PRO A 175 16.31 -5.56 -16.87
N PRO A 176 15.05 -5.13 -17.04
CA PRO A 176 14.61 -3.84 -16.53
C PRO A 176 14.58 -3.84 -14.99
N ALA A 177 15.06 -2.76 -14.37
CA ALA A 177 15.14 -2.62 -12.90
C ALA A 177 13.84 -2.12 -12.25
N TYR A 178 12.70 -2.19 -12.95
CA TYR A 178 11.43 -1.57 -12.52
C TYR A 178 10.88 -2.14 -11.21
N PHE A 179 11.17 -3.42 -10.89
CA PHE A 179 10.68 -4.03 -9.65
C PHE A 179 11.21 -3.32 -8.40
N PHE A 180 12.42 -2.75 -8.43
CA PHE A 180 12.92 -1.95 -7.31
C PHE A 180 12.11 -0.68 -7.08
N SER A 181 11.58 -0.07 -8.14
CA SER A 181 10.66 1.07 -8.04
C SER A 181 9.36 0.66 -7.37
N VAL A 182 8.84 -0.52 -7.70
CA VAL A 182 7.65 -1.12 -7.06
C VAL A 182 7.91 -1.34 -5.57
N VAL A 183 9.05 -1.93 -5.20
CA VAL A 183 9.42 -2.13 -3.79
C VAL A 183 9.48 -0.80 -3.05
N SER A 184 10.14 0.21 -3.61
CA SER A 184 10.26 1.53 -2.98
C SER A 184 8.89 2.17 -2.72
N GLN A 185 8.02 2.25 -3.73
CA GLN A 185 6.69 2.86 -3.59
C GLN A 185 5.80 2.06 -2.64
N ASN A 186 5.86 0.72 -2.71
CA ASN A 186 5.11 -0.15 -1.81
C ASN A 186 5.54 0.07 -0.35
N THR A 187 6.85 0.17 -0.09
CA THR A 187 7.38 0.46 1.24
C THR A 187 6.86 1.80 1.78
N THR A 188 6.90 2.87 0.99
CA THR A 188 6.37 4.18 1.41
C THR A 188 4.90 4.08 1.82
N ILE A 189 4.07 3.44 1.00
CA ILE A 189 2.64 3.30 1.28
C ILE A 189 2.39 2.41 2.51
N VAL A 190 3.15 1.33 2.69
CA VAL A 190 3.05 0.45 3.86
C VAL A 190 3.39 1.20 5.15
N LEU A 191 4.39 2.09 5.13
CA LEU A 191 4.73 2.91 6.30
C LEU A 191 3.58 3.86 6.67
N LEU A 192 2.96 4.53 5.68
CA LEU A 192 1.78 5.37 5.92
C LEU A 192 0.62 4.56 6.49
N LEU A 193 0.42 3.35 5.98
CA LEU A 193 -0.60 2.42 6.45
C LEU A 193 -0.33 1.99 7.90
N MET A 194 0.92 1.65 8.25
CA MET A 194 1.33 1.32 9.63
C MET A 194 1.08 2.47 10.60
N LYS A 195 1.47 3.69 10.22
CA LYS A 195 1.22 4.89 11.02
C LYS A 195 -0.28 5.11 11.26
N GLN A 196 -1.12 4.95 10.24
CA GLN A 196 -2.57 5.05 10.36
C GLN A 196 -3.15 4.00 11.34
N TYR A 197 -2.61 2.78 11.36
CA TYR A 197 -3.03 1.73 12.29
C TYR A 197 -2.70 2.11 13.74
N GLU A 198 -1.48 2.55 14.00
CA GLU A 198 -1.02 2.97 15.33
C GLU A 198 -1.78 4.20 15.85
N ASP A 199 -1.97 5.21 15.00
CA ASP A 199 -2.55 6.50 15.40
C ASP A 199 -4.08 6.45 15.54
N SER A 200 -4.76 5.68 14.68
CA SER A 200 -6.23 5.77 14.56
C SER A 200 -6.97 4.47 14.86
N VAL A 201 -6.37 3.30 14.61
CA VAL A 201 -7.05 2.01 14.78
C VAL A 201 -6.82 1.47 16.18
N LEU A 202 -5.55 1.32 16.57
CA LEU A 202 -5.15 0.73 17.83
C LEU A 202 -5.83 1.39 19.04
N PRO A 203 -5.93 2.74 19.15
CA PRO A 203 -6.58 3.39 20.29
C PRO A 203 -8.08 3.06 20.42
N LEU A 204 -8.76 2.76 19.31
CA LEU A 204 -10.20 2.49 19.29
C LEU A 204 -10.55 1.03 19.61
N ILE A 205 -9.61 0.10 19.39
CA ILE A 205 -9.83 -1.33 19.60
C ILE A 205 -9.13 -1.88 20.84
N LYS A 206 -8.19 -1.14 21.44
CA LYS A 206 -7.42 -1.62 22.58
C LYS A 206 -8.31 -1.97 23.78
N GLY A 207 -8.11 -3.16 24.34
CA GLY A 207 -8.90 -3.72 25.43
C GLY A 207 -10.27 -4.25 25.01
N SER A 208 -10.58 -4.29 23.70
CA SER A 208 -11.85 -4.79 23.18
C SER A 208 -11.78 -6.25 22.78
N VAL A 209 -12.96 -6.87 22.62
CA VAL A 209 -13.09 -8.26 22.14
C VAL A 209 -12.58 -8.48 20.71
N VAL A 210 -12.48 -7.43 19.89
CA VAL A 210 -12.03 -7.52 18.49
C VAL A 210 -10.52 -7.34 18.33
N GLU A 211 -9.81 -6.88 19.37
CA GLU A 211 -8.38 -6.52 19.31
C GLU A 211 -7.52 -7.64 18.70
N GLN A 212 -7.66 -8.86 19.21
CA GLN A 212 -6.87 -10.00 18.75
C GLN A 212 -7.19 -10.38 17.29
N CYS A 213 -8.46 -10.34 16.91
CA CYS A 213 -8.90 -10.63 15.54
C CYS A 213 -8.30 -9.62 14.56
N VAL A 214 -8.41 -8.33 14.88
CA VAL A 214 -7.88 -7.23 14.08
C VAL A 214 -6.36 -7.31 13.98
N ALA A 215 -5.65 -7.48 15.09
CA ALA A 215 -4.19 -7.58 15.11
C ALA A 215 -3.68 -8.77 14.27
N LYS A 216 -4.38 -9.92 14.34
CA LYS A 216 -4.06 -11.10 13.53
C LYS A 216 -4.27 -10.84 12.04
N LYS A 217 -5.41 -10.25 11.66
CA LYS A 217 -5.74 -9.91 10.27
C LYS A 217 -4.70 -8.95 9.69
N TRP A 218 -4.42 -7.87 10.42
CA TRP A 218 -3.41 -6.88 10.10
C TRP A 218 -2.02 -7.50 9.86
N SER A 219 -1.52 -8.27 10.82
CA SER A 219 -0.20 -8.89 10.75
C SER A 219 -0.09 -9.90 9.60
N SER A 220 -1.18 -10.63 9.34
CA SER A 220 -1.25 -11.59 8.23
C SER A 220 -1.16 -10.89 6.87
N SER A 221 -1.85 -9.77 6.69
CA SER A 221 -1.81 -8.98 5.45
C SER A 221 -0.41 -8.45 5.17
N LEU A 222 0.24 -7.83 6.16
CA LEU A 222 1.59 -7.30 6.00
C LEU A 222 2.61 -8.40 5.69
N ARG A 223 2.55 -9.53 6.41
CA ARG A 223 3.43 -10.68 6.15
C ARG A 223 3.23 -11.25 4.75
N SER A 224 1.99 -11.34 4.27
CA SER A 224 1.72 -11.84 2.93
C SER A 224 2.30 -10.92 1.84
N LEU A 225 2.20 -9.60 2.02
CA LEU A 225 2.81 -8.63 1.09
C LEU A 225 4.34 -8.73 1.10
N GLU A 226 4.94 -8.83 2.28
CA GLU A 226 6.38 -9.00 2.45
C GLU A 226 6.89 -10.26 1.71
N GLN A 227 6.18 -11.38 1.83
CA GLN A 227 6.51 -12.61 1.11
C GLN A 227 6.48 -12.41 -0.42
N LYS A 228 5.48 -11.70 -0.95
CA LYS A 228 5.40 -11.40 -2.38
C LYS A 228 6.53 -10.48 -2.84
N ILE A 229 6.85 -9.45 -2.07
CA ILE A 229 7.98 -8.55 -2.34
C ILE A 229 9.29 -9.35 -2.36
N ASN A 230 9.53 -10.22 -1.38
CA ASN A 230 10.71 -11.08 -1.34
C ASN A 230 10.81 -12.01 -2.56
N MET A 231 9.69 -12.63 -2.95
CA MET A 231 9.62 -13.45 -4.17
C MET A 231 9.97 -12.65 -5.42
N GLY A 232 9.46 -11.43 -5.56
CA GLY A 232 9.77 -10.58 -6.72
C GLY A 232 11.22 -10.10 -6.73
N LEU A 233 11.78 -9.77 -5.56
CA LEU A 233 13.21 -9.44 -5.40
C LEU A 233 14.09 -10.62 -5.81
N GLU A 234 13.78 -11.83 -5.35
CA GLU A 234 14.51 -13.03 -5.72
C GLU A 234 14.47 -13.27 -7.24
N ARG A 235 13.29 -13.15 -7.87
CA ARG A 235 13.15 -13.27 -9.34
C ARG A 235 13.95 -12.21 -10.08
N GLN A 236 13.89 -10.96 -9.64
CA GLN A 236 14.64 -9.86 -10.25
C GLN A 236 16.16 -10.08 -10.12
N LEU A 237 16.64 -10.47 -8.94
CA LEU A 237 18.06 -10.76 -8.68
C LEU A 237 18.54 -11.94 -9.54
N ASN A 238 17.75 -12.99 -9.65
CA ASN A 238 18.08 -14.14 -10.51
C ASN A 238 18.16 -13.74 -11.99
N ALA A 239 17.29 -12.85 -12.47
CA ALA A 239 17.38 -12.30 -13.82
C ALA A 239 18.67 -11.50 -14.05
N ILE A 240 19.09 -10.68 -13.07
CA ILE A 240 20.38 -9.96 -13.12
C ILE A 240 21.55 -10.93 -13.19
N VAL A 241 21.58 -11.91 -12.29
CA VAL A 241 22.66 -12.91 -12.24
C VAL A 241 22.72 -13.69 -13.55
N GLY A 242 21.57 -14.05 -14.12
CA GLY A 242 21.47 -14.66 -15.45
C GLY A 242 22.09 -13.77 -16.54
N TYR A 243 21.77 -12.47 -16.54
CA TYR A 243 22.33 -11.53 -17.51
C TYR A 243 23.85 -11.38 -17.36
N VAL A 244 24.34 -11.28 -16.12
CA VAL A 244 25.78 -11.21 -15.83
C VAL A 244 26.49 -12.46 -16.37
N ARG A 245 25.94 -13.65 -16.13
CA ARG A 245 26.49 -14.91 -16.67
C ARG A 245 26.51 -14.91 -18.20
N PHE A 246 25.46 -14.41 -18.85
CA PHE A 246 25.40 -14.27 -20.30
C PHE A 246 26.50 -13.34 -20.83
N VAL A 247 26.66 -12.14 -20.26
CA VAL A 247 27.69 -11.17 -20.66
C VAL A 247 29.09 -11.76 -20.46
N LEU A 248 29.38 -12.33 -19.29
CA LEU A 248 30.68 -12.96 -19.03
C LEU A 248 30.95 -14.11 -20.00
N SER A 249 29.96 -14.91 -20.35
CA SER A 249 30.14 -16.05 -21.27
C SER A 249 30.29 -15.63 -22.74
N SER A 250 29.68 -14.50 -23.13
CA SER A 250 29.63 -14.04 -24.53
C SER A 250 30.73 -13.04 -24.88
N GLU A 251 31.11 -12.17 -23.95
CA GLU A 251 32.06 -11.09 -24.19
C GLU A 251 33.47 -11.37 -23.64
N GLN A 252 33.62 -12.26 -22.65
CA GLN A 252 34.93 -12.58 -22.08
C GLN A 252 35.67 -13.64 -22.89
N LYS A 253 36.82 -13.28 -23.47
CA LYS A 253 37.62 -14.17 -24.31
C LYS A 253 38.68 -14.91 -23.48
N LYS A 254 39.11 -16.09 -23.95
CA LYS A 254 40.23 -16.84 -23.32
C LYS A 254 41.53 -16.04 -23.24
N ALA A 255 41.76 -15.12 -24.18
CA ALA A 255 42.91 -14.22 -24.20
C ALA A 255 42.87 -13.19 -23.06
N ASP A 256 41.71 -12.87 -22.50
CA ASP A 256 41.59 -11.95 -21.37
C ASP A 256 42.16 -12.56 -20.07
N PHE A 257 42.26 -13.89 -20.00
CA PHE A 257 42.84 -14.63 -18.87
C PHE A 257 44.34 -14.93 -19.03
N ARG A 258 44.91 -14.69 -20.23
CA ARG A 258 46.34 -14.88 -20.53
C ARG A 258 46.87 -13.68 -21.32
N PRO A 259 47.31 -12.61 -20.64
CA PRO A 259 47.92 -11.49 -21.33
C PRO A 259 49.28 -11.92 -21.87
N ASP A 260 49.34 -12.33 -23.14
CA ASP A 260 50.60 -12.69 -23.81
C ASP A 260 51.53 -11.48 -24.03
N ASN A 261 51.04 -10.24 -23.80
CA ASN A 261 51.84 -9.01 -23.84
C ASN A 261 51.51 -8.10 -22.65
N GLN A 262 52.53 -7.46 -22.09
CA GLN A 262 52.52 -6.63 -20.86
C GLN A 262 51.65 -5.34 -20.90
N GLN A 263 50.77 -5.16 -21.88
CA GLN A 263 49.77 -4.09 -21.86
C GLN A 263 48.38 -4.65 -21.61
N ILE A 264 48.00 -4.68 -20.34
CA ILE A 264 46.63 -4.96 -19.91
C ILE A 264 45.77 -3.77 -20.35
N ASN A 265 44.96 -3.93 -21.39
CA ASN A 265 44.02 -2.91 -21.82
C ASN A 265 42.75 -3.00 -20.97
N LEU A 266 42.78 -2.40 -19.77
CA LEU A 266 41.67 -2.46 -18.78
C LEU A 266 40.33 -1.89 -19.29
N ALA A 267 40.36 -1.06 -20.34
CA ALA A 267 39.20 -0.32 -20.81
C ALA A 267 38.13 -1.17 -21.52
N ALA A 268 38.50 -2.35 -22.04
CA ALA A 268 37.63 -3.20 -22.86
C ALA A 268 37.16 -4.50 -22.18
N SER A 269 37.41 -4.67 -20.88
CA SER A 269 37.08 -5.91 -20.19
C SER A 269 35.61 -5.95 -19.76
N ALA A 270 34.97 -7.12 -19.82
CA ALA A 270 33.62 -7.35 -19.27
C ALA A 270 33.45 -6.86 -17.81
N ASN A 271 34.56 -6.67 -17.09
CA ASN A 271 34.61 -6.08 -15.77
C ASN A 271 34.13 -4.62 -15.73
N THR A 272 34.46 -3.74 -16.69
CA THR A 272 33.97 -2.35 -16.68
C THR A 272 32.47 -2.25 -16.98
N LEU A 273 31.93 -3.15 -17.82
CA LEU A 273 30.49 -3.27 -18.04
C LEU A 273 29.77 -3.82 -16.80
N PHE A 274 30.34 -4.83 -16.14
CA PHE A 274 29.82 -5.35 -14.88
C PHE A 274 29.82 -4.29 -13.77
N PHE A 275 30.93 -3.59 -13.54
CA PHE A 275 31.02 -2.54 -12.52
C PHE A 275 30.11 -1.34 -12.83
N SER A 276 29.93 -0.96 -14.10
CA SER A 276 29.00 0.12 -14.45
C SER A 276 27.52 -0.28 -14.33
N LEU A 277 27.17 -1.54 -14.63
CA LEU A 277 25.83 -2.08 -14.35
C LEU A 277 25.57 -2.15 -12.85
N VAL A 278 26.48 -2.77 -12.09
CA VAL A 278 26.34 -2.86 -10.63
C VAL A 278 26.28 -1.47 -10.00
N ASN A 279 27.10 -0.51 -10.44
CA ASN A 279 27.03 0.87 -9.94
C ASN A 279 25.74 1.58 -10.35
N LYS A 280 25.19 1.38 -11.55
CA LYS A 280 23.88 1.96 -11.91
C LYS A 280 22.74 1.39 -11.06
N TRP A 281 22.80 0.11 -10.73
CA TRP A 281 21.77 -0.57 -9.94
C TRP A 281 21.91 -0.23 -8.46
N CYS A 282 23.13 -0.27 -7.92
CA CYS A 282 23.44 0.18 -6.56
C CYS A 282 23.17 1.68 -6.37
N ALA A 283 23.49 2.55 -7.33
CA ALA A 283 23.18 3.99 -7.23
C ALA A 283 21.66 4.25 -7.23
N SER A 284 20.89 3.49 -8.02
CA SER A 284 19.43 3.57 -8.02
C SER A 284 18.80 3.14 -6.68
N SER A 285 19.43 2.21 -5.97
CA SER A 285 19.02 1.76 -4.63
C SER A 285 19.57 2.63 -3.48
N ALA A 286 20.83 3.08 -3.58
CA ALA A 286 21.55 3.77 -2.51
C ALA A 286 21.22 5.27 -2.44
N HIS A 287 21.02 5.94 -3.57
CA HIS A 287 20.60 7.35 -3.57
C HIS A 287 19.23 7.52 -2.89
N ARG A 288 18.38 6.48 -2.93
CA ARG A 288 17.08 6.46 -2.27
C ARG A 288 17.12 5.99 -0.81
N GLN A 289 18.08 5.14 -0.41
CA GLN A 289 18.28 4.78 1.02
C GLN A 289 18.94 5.90 1.85
N LEU A 290 19.76 6.77 1.24
CA LEU A 290 20.37 7.91 1.95
C LEU A 290 19.35 9.03 2.18
N GLN A 291 18.52 9.35 1.19
CA GLN A 291 17.33 10.21 1.35
C GLN A 291 16.41 9.67 2.46
N TRP A 292 16.25 8.34 2.53
CA TRP A 292 15.45 7.63 3.54
C TRP A 292 15.97 7.74 4.99
N ARG A 293 17.27 8.01 5.21
CA ARG A 293 17.81 8.26 6.56
C ARG A 293 17.75 9.73 6.96
N GLU A 294 17.85 10.65 6.01
CA GLU A 294 17.81 12.08 6.29
C GLU A 294 16.37 12.55 6.52
N ASP A 295 15.42 12.13 5.68
CA ASP A 295 14.01 12.52 5.82
C ASP A 295 13.33 11.90 7.06
N VAL A 296 13.75 10.70 7.48
CA VAL A 296 13.21 10.02 8.70
C VAL A 296 13.79 10.58 9.99
N MET A 297 14.97 11.21 9.94
CA MET A 297 15.59 11.85 11.12
C MET A 297 15.22 13.32 11.27
N GLU A 298 14.69 13.97 10.24
CA GLU A 298 14.19 15.36 10.30
C GLU A 298 12.69 15.47 10.68
N GLU A 299 11.91 14.39 10.59
CA GLU A 299 10.46 14.38 10.94
C GLU A 299 10.09 13.61 12.23
N ILE A 300 11.08 13.26 13.08
CA ILE A 300 10.88 12.83 14.49
C ILE A 300 11.26 13.98 15.41
#